data_AF-A0A662I0E1-F1
#
_entry.id   AF-A0A662I0E1-F1
#
_cell.length_a   1.000
_cell.length_b   1.000
_cell.length_c   1.000
_cell.angle_alpha   90.00
_cell.angle_beta   90.00
_cell.angle_gamma   90.00
#
_symmetry.space_group_name_H-M   'P 1'
#
loop_
_entity.id
_entity.type
_entity.pdbx_description
1 polymer ?
#
loop_
_entity_poly.entity_id
_entity_poly.type
_entity_poly.pdbx_seq_one_letter_code
_entity_poly.pdbx_strand_id
1 'polypeptide(L)'
;MFIRVRGIYATALTNLFLSNGFNITQPGEIVAKRFSLKRETIPADVTVKDREDKKGIVIIGDKETVKKLASIFKKAFTCSIFKEYSYGIYDCFKGKILGKKRGLWIVEIPGGYGFLEYNGKLREGDIVFVHVKKPFLSEPPLLRYGIAVSGKYARLIQYGRVTFSRHIKNKNRRKELMTLSAFLKLENWGIRWRSNANFGKFEDIIAELESLKRKALKIAKLEDEPPCFVSKGDAIFEIIFSLKDKLKLDGIRNEIVSTLKGHHYFKSLQDISSDVFDWLEYVLDCCDKSRVESRAWNRLHSTVENKIILEHERVNGNIIRIHGEIVLKNDQYLKIRREVRSNGLYDGLGIEKRKGDIIFSYIKVGSIFLPHVYYSCRGDLKGMYVNVNLPIERKSSGIYWYVDLGIDVVAEASGKAKIIDQKELEEMLNRKMITSDFYKLIMSKINYIKSRIDDEKSWTNIENLITCILNE
;
A
#
# COMPACT_ATOMS: atom_id res chain seq x y z
N MET A 1 -10.53 -15.04 17.06
CA MET A 1 -10.23 -13.73 16.44
C MET A 1 -11.21 -13.48 15.31
N PHE A 2 -11.84 -12.32 15.31
CA PHE A 2 -12.86 -11.92 14.33
C PHE A 2 -12.33 -10.88 13.36
N ILE A 3 -12.46 -11.16 12.06
CA ILE A 3 -11.98 -10.31 10.98
C ILE A 3 -13.16 -9.73 10.22
N ARG A 4 -13.13 -8.42 10.00
CA ARG A 4 -14.02 -7.74 9.07
C ARG A 4 -13.28 -7.45 7.77
N VAL A 5 -13.79 -7.97 6.66
CA VAL A 5 -13.20 -7.77 5.32
C VAL A 5 -14.09 -6.87 4.47
N ARG A 6 -13.49 -5.95 3.72
CA ARG A 6 -14.16 -5.01 2.82
C ARG A 6 -13.34 -4.82 1.54
N GLY A 7 -14.03 -4.48 0.46
CA GLY A 7 -13.41 -4.10 -0.81
C GLY A 7 -13.37 -5.22 -1.85
N ILE A 8 -12.64 -5.01 -2.93
CA ILE A 8 -12.62 -5.89 -4.10
C ILE A 8 -11.98 -7.25 -3.79
N TYR A 9 -11.05 -7.29 -2.83
CA TYR A 9 -10.39 -8.53 -2.39
C TYR A 9 -11.23 -9.35 -1.40
N ALA A 10 -12.43 -8.89 -1.03
CA ALA A 10 -13.13 -9.43 0.13
C ALA A 10 -13.48 -10.93 0.04
N THR A 11 -13.87 -11.42 -1.13
CA THR A 11 -14.20 -12.85 -1.31
C THR A 11 -12.96 -13.73 -1.21
N ALA A 12 -11.88 -13.41 -1.92
CA ALA A 12 -10.63 -14.16 -1.87
C ALA A 12 -10.05 -14.21 -0.44
N LEU A 13 -10.01 -13.05 0.22
CA LEU A 13 -9.47 -12.95 1.58
C LEU A 13 -10.37 -13.63 2.61
N THR A 14 -11.70 -13.62 2.41
CA THR A 14 -12.61 -14.39 3.26
C THR A 14 -12.31 -15.88 3.18
N ASN A 15 -12.14 -16.44 1.97
CA ASN A 15 -11.75 -17.83 1.79
C ASN A 15 -10.43 -18.13 2.53
N LEU A 16 -9.39 -17.33 2.25
CA LEU A 16 -8.07 -17.46 2.88
C LEU A 16 -8.15 -17.45 4.43
N PHE A 17 -8.94 -16.56 5.01
CA PHE A 17 -9.06 -16.45 6.46
C PHE A 17 -9.84 -17.60 7.09
N LEU A 18 -10.92 -18.06 6.45
CA LEU A 18 -11.67 -19.23 6.93
C LEU A 18 -10.81 -20.49 6.91
N SER A 19 -10.06 -20.72 5.82
CA SER A 19 -9.12 -21.85 5.71
C SER A 19 -7.96 -21.81 6.73
N ASN A 20 -7.72 -20.67 7.36
CA ASN A 20 -6.71 -20.48 8.41
C ASN A 20 -7.33 -20.36 9.82
N GLY A 21 -8.60 -20.75 10.00
CA GLY A 21 -9.25 -20.83 11.31
C GLY A 21 -9.69 -19.50 11.92
N PHE A 22 -9.78 -18.42 11.13
CA PHE A 22 -10.33 -17.15 11.60
C PHE A 22 -11.84 -17.09 11.41
N ASN A 23 -12.50 -16.32 12.29
CA ASN A 23 -13.92 -16.06 12.17
C ASN A 23 -14.15 -14.76 11.39
N ILE A 24 -15.17 -14.76 10.53
CA ILE A 24 -15.57 -13.58 9.75
C ILE A 24 -16.74 -12.92 10.45
N THR A 25 -16.65 -11.62 10.66
CA THR A 25 -17.73 -10.85 11.29
C THR A 25 -18.18 -9.68 10.44
N GLN A 26 -19.44 -9.29 10.64
CA GLN A 26 -20.08 -8.19 9.92
C GLN A 26 -19.85 -8.32 8.40
N PRO A 27 -20.06 -9.49 7.75
CA PRO A 27 -19.81 -9.64 6.33
C PRO A 27 -20.73 -8.71 5.51
N GLY A 28 -20.22 -8.29 4.34
CA GLY A 28 -21.08 -7.67 3.33
C GLY A 28 -22.05 -8.71 2.77
N GLU A 29 -23.18 -8.26 2.20
CA GLU A 29 -24.25 -9.15 1.72
C GLU A 29 -23.76 -10.20 0.73
N ILE A 30 -22.96 -9.78 -0.27
CA ILE A 30 -22.39 -10.68 -1.28
C ILE A 30 -21.49 -11.75 -0.64
N VAL A 31 -20.63 -11.36 0.31
CA VAL A 31 -19.74 -12.30 1.01
C VAL A 31 -20.55 -13.25 1.89
N ALA A 32 -21.55 -12.74 2.61
CA ALA A 32 -22.42 -13.56 3.43
C ALA A 32 -23.15 -14.63 2.60
N LYS A 33 -23.67 -14.26 1.43
CA LYS A 33 -24.34 -15.19 0.50
C LYS A 33 -23.37 -16.25 -0.05
N ARG A 34 -22.18 -15.84 -0.50
CA ARG A 34 -21.19 -16.75 -1.11
C ARG A 34 -20.68 -17.83 -0.15
N PHE A 35 -20.54 -17.50 1.13
CA PHE A 35 -19.99 -18.41 2.13
C PHE A 35 -21.04 -18.93 3.12
N SER A 36 -22.34 -18.68 2.86
CA SER A 36 -23.44 -19.03 3.77
C SER A 36 -23.22 -18.58 5.23
N LEU A 37 -22.60 -17.40 5.39
CA LEU A 37 -22.23 -16.88 6.71
C LEU A 37 -23.40 -16.15 7.36
N LYS A 38 -23.57 -16.39 8.67
CA LYS A 38 -24.45 -15.56 9.50
C LYS A 38 -23.92 -14.13 9.53
N ARG A 39 -24.82 -13.14 9.48
CA ARG A 39 -24.47 -11.71 9.59
C ARG A 39 -24.28 -11.31 11.05
N GLU A 40 -23.34 -11.96 11.71
CA GLU A 40 -23.00 -11.68 13.09
C GLU A 40 -22.52 -10.25 13.26
N THR A 41 -22.90 -9.64 14.38
CA THR A 41 -22.61 -8.24 14.74
C THR A 41 -21.44 -8.11 15.72
N ILE A 42 -20.76 -9.22 16.01
CA ILE A 42 -19.61 -9.28 16.91
C ILE A 42 -18.56 -8.23 16.52
N PRO A 43 -17.94 -7.52 17.47
CA PRO A 43 -16.90 -6.54 17.15
C PRO A 43 -15.70 -7.22 16.49
N ALA A 44 -15.27 -6.68 15.35
CA ALA A 44 -14.06 -7.14 14.69
C ALA A 44 -12.82 -6.74 15.50
N ASP A 45 -11.88 -7.68 15.64
CA ASP A 45 -10.55 -7.42 16.21
C ASP A 45 -9.65 -6.72 15.18
N VAL A 46 -9.83 -7.05 13.89
CA VAL A 46 -9.12 -6.45 12.76
C VAL A 46 -10.07 -6.13 11.62
N THR A 47 -9.80 -5.03 10.91
CA THR A 47 -10.43 -4.71 9.63
C THR A 47 -9.41 -4.77 8.50
N VAL A 48 -9.72 -5.54 7.47
CA VAL A 48 -8.99 -5.62 6.21
C VAL A 48 -9.80 -4.89 5.15
N LYS A 49 -9.19 -3.94 4.46
CA LYS A 49 -9.82 -3.14 3.40
C LYS A 49 -8.84 -2.85 2.27
N ASP A 50 -9.35 -2.52 1.10
CA ASP A 50 -8.53 -2.04 -0.01
C ASP A 50 -7.70 -0.81 0.39
N ARG A 51 -6.49 -0.71 -0.19
CA ARG A 51 -5.80 0.58 -0.35
C ARG A 51 -6.67 1.53 -1.17
N GLU A 52 -6.41 2.84 -1.07
CA GLU A 52 -7.19 3.86 -1.79
C GLU A 52 -7.10 3.70 -3.32
N ASP A 53 -5.95 3.23 -3.81
CA ASP A 53 -5.71 2.90 -5.22
C ASP A 53 -6.20 1.50 -5.64
N LYS A 54 -6.74 0.71 -4.70
CA LYS A 54 -7.12 -0.71 -4.88
C LYS A 54 -5.99 -1.64 -5.36
N LYS A 55 -4.73 -1.21 -5.34
CA LYS A 55 -3.56 -2.02 -5.75
C LYS A 55 -3.03 -2.92 -4.63
N GLY A 56 -3.75 -2.98 -3.51
CA GLY A 56 -3.41 -3.79 -2.36
C GLY A 56 -4.41 -3.61 -1.23
N ILE A 57 -4.00 -3.95 -0.01
CA ILE A 57 -4.86 -3.88 1.18
C ILE A 57 -4.16 -3.23 2.37
N VAL A 58 -4.98 -2.73 3.29
CA VAL A 58 -4.56 -2.24 4.60
C VAL A 58 -5.32 -3.02 5.68
N ILE A 59 -4.55 -3.56 6.62
CA ILE A 59 -5.00 -4.29 7.80
C ILE A 59 -4.82 -3.37 9.01
N ILE A 60 -5.90 -3.11 9.75
CA ILE A 60 -5.90 -2.21 10.91
C ILE A 60 -6.65 -2.86 12.07
N GLY A 61 -6.02 -2.95 13.24
CA GLY A 61 -6.69 -3.40 14.46
C GLY A 61 -5.73 -3.92 15.52
N ASP A 62 -6.16 -4.96 16.24
CA ASP A 62 -5.38 -5.58 17.31
C ASP A 62 -4.01 -6.09 16.82
N LYS A 63 -2.95 -5.79 17.59
CA LYS A 63 -1.55 -6.06 17.21
C LYS A 63 -1.25 -7.55 17.07
N GLU A 64 -1.81 -8.39 17.93
CA GLU A 64 -1.56 -9.84 17.86
C GLU A 64 -2.21 -10.44 16.62
N THR A 65 -3.47 -10.06 16.37
CA THR A 65 -4.22 -10.49 15.19
C THR A 65 -3.55 -10.00 13.89
N VAL A 66 -3.10 -8.73 13.84
CA VAL A 66 -2.36 -8.19 12.69
C VAL A 66 -1.07 -8.99 12.43
N LYS A 67 -0.30 -9.33 13.47
CA LYS A 67 0.91 -10.14 13.33
C LYS A 67 0.64 -11.54 12.76
N LYS A 68 -0.43 -12.21 13.23
CA LYS A 68 -0.83 -13.53 12.70
C LYS A 68 -1.20 -13.44 11.23
N LEU A 69 -1.97 -12.41 10.85
CA LEU A 69 -2.31 -12.16 9.45
C LEU A 69 -1.07 -11.86 8.60
N ALA A 70 -0.16 -11.00 9.08
CA ALA A 70 1.07 -10.68 8.36
C ALA A 70 1.90 -11.94 8.06
N SER A 71 1.99 -12.88 9.00
CA SER A 71 2.65 -14.18 8.77
C SER A 71 1.97 -15.00 7.68
N ILE A 72 0.62 -15.09 7.70
CA ILE A 72 -0.15 -15.79 6.66
C ILE A 72 0.07 -15.17 5.29
N PHE A 73 0.00 -13.83 5.20
CA PHE A 73 0.21 -13.12 3.95
C PHE A 73 1.62 -13.31 3.39
N LYS A 74 2.67 -13.21 4.22
CA LYS A 74 4.05 -13.42 3.78
C LYS A 74 4.31 -14.86 3.31
N LYS A 75 3.59 -15.85 3.85
CA LYS A 75 3.65 -17.24 3.39
C LYS A 75 2.86 -17.46 2.10
N ALA A 76 1.68 -16.84 2.00
CA ALA A 76 0.78 -17.03 0.88
C ALA A 76 1.22 -16.25 -0.38
N PHE A 77 1.84 -15.09 -0.23
CA PHE A 77 2.17 -14.19 -1.33
C PHE A 77 3.66 -13.89 -1.30
N THR A 78 4.40 -14.38 -2.28
CA THR A 78 5.86 -14.26 -2.28
C THR A 78 6.29 -12.95 -2.92
N CYS A 79 5.61 -12.50 -3.98
CA CYS A 79 6.06 -11.45 -4.89
C CYS A 79 5.51 -10.05 -4.54
N SER A 80 4.96 -9.86 -3.34
CA SER A 80 4.30 -8.62 -2.90
C SER A 80 5.18 -7.84 -1.92
N ILE A 81 4.86 -6.54 -1.76
CA ILE A 81 5.53 -5.70 -0.76
C ILE A 81 4.66 -5.62 0.50
N PHE A 82 5.29 -5.88 1.64
CA PHE A 82 4.70 -5.86 2.97
C PHE A 82 5.22 -4.67 3.76
N LYS A 83 4.32 -3.81 4.24
CA LYS A 83 4.68 -2.62 5.02
C LYS A 83 4.17 -2.80 6.46
N GLU A 84 5.10 -3.08 7.36
CA GLU A 84 4.82 -3.14 8.80
C GLU A 84 5.23 -1.82 9.44
N TYR A 85 4.26 -1.13 10.04
CA TYR A 85 4.49 0.16 10.68
C TYR A 85 4.96 -0.04 12.11
N SER A 86 6.07 0.60 12.50
CA SER A 86 6.66 0.49 13.85
C SER A 86 5.70 1.02 14.93
N TYR A 87 4.87 1.99 14.57
CA TYR A 87 3.92 2.65 15.45
C TYR A 87 2.48 2.40 14.99
N GLY A 88 1.62 2.00 15.91
CA GLY A 88 0.18 1.91 15.70
C GLY A 88 -0.48 3.28 15.72
N ILE A 89 -1.59 3.44 14.99
CA ILE A 89 -2.38 4.67 15.07
C ILE A 89 -3.05 4.74 16.45
N TYR A 90 -2.91 5.89 17.12
CA TYR A 90 -3.28 6.11 18.52
C TYR A 90 -2.47 5.30 19.54
N ASP A 91 -1.29 4.78 19.19
CA ASP A 91 -0.32 4.42 20.23
C ASP A 91 -0.01 5.68 21.05
N CYS A 92 -0.03 5.55 22.36
CA CYS A 92 0.17 6.65 23.30
C CYS A 92 1.51 6.47 24.02
N PHE A 93 2.20 7.59 24.21
CA PHE A 93 3.51 7.66 24.84
C PHE A 93 3.55 8.80 25.86
N LYS A 94 4.44 8.65 26.84
CA LYS A 94 4.95 9.76 27.65
C LYS A 94 6.33 10.09 27.10
N GLY A 95 6.50 11.28 26.57
CA GLY A 95 7.72 11.67 25.85
C GLY A 95 8.28 12.99 26.35
N LYS A 96 9.51 13.28 25.97
CA LYS A 96 10.24 14.50 26.34
C LYS A 96 10.36 15.42 25.13
N ILE A 97 10.08 16.71 25.30
CA ILE A 97 10.29 17.70 24.23
C ILE A 97 11.80 17.93 24.05
N LEU A 98 12.30 17.62 22.85
CA LEU A 98 13.71 17.82 22.49
C LEU A 98 13.98 19.18 21.85
N GLY A 99 12.95 19.82 21.28
CA GLY A 99 13.07 21.09 20.59
C GLY A 99 12.03 21.28 19.51
N LYS A 100 12.26 22.23 18.62
CA LYS A 100 11.32 22.60 17.55
C LYS A 100 12.02 22.66 16.21
N LYS A 101 11.43 22.02 15.19
CA LYS A 101 11.94 22.02 13.81
C LYS A 101 10.80 22.25 12.83
N ARG A 102 10.95 23.23 11.93
CA ARG A 102 9.96 23.58 10.90
C ARG A 102 8.55 23.81 11.46
N GLY A 103 8.44 24.46 12.62
CA GLY A 103 7.16 24.75 13.28
C GLY A 103 6.57 23.60 14.10
N LEU A 104 7.13 22.39 14.04
CA LEU A 104 6.68 21.22 14.80
C LEU A 104 7.59 20.93 15.98
N TRP A 105 7.02 20.50 17.10
CA TRP A 105 7.79 20.04 18.26
C TRP A 105 8.36 18.64 17.99
N ILE A 106 9.60 18.41 18.41
CA ILE A 106 10.22 17.09 18.37
C ILE A 106 10.03 16.46 19.75
N VAL A 107 9.41 15.28 19.79
CA VAL A 107 9.15 14.54 21.03
C VAL A 107 9.91 13.23 20.99
N GLU A 108 10.77 13.00 21.96
CA GLU A 108 11.42 11.72 22.17
C GLU A 108 10.38 10.68 22.62
N ILE A 109 10.35 9.55 21.93
CA ILE A 109 9.44 8.42 22.21
C ILE A 109 10.23 7.10 22.09
N PRO A 110 9.74 5.99 22.66
CA PRO A 110 10.42 4.71 22.53
C PRO A 110 10.64 4.34 21.06
N GLY A 111 11.90 4.09 20.68
CA GLY A 111 12.29 3.78 19.29
C GLY A 111 12.65 4.98 18.43
N GLY A 112 12.73 6.19 18.98
CA GLY A 112 13.26 7.37 18.28
C GLY A 112 12.56 8.67 18.70
N TYR A 113 12.00 9.39 17.73
CA TYR A 113 11.25 10.61 17.97
C TYR A 113 10.03 10.70 17.06
N GLY A 114 9.11 11.61 17.36
CA GLY A 114 7.98 11.97 16.52
C GLY A 114 7.79 13.48 16.43
N PHE A 115 7.02 13.92 15.44
CA PHE A 115 6.71 15.33 15.24
C PHE A 115 5.33 15.68 15.82
N LEU A 116 5.27 16.62 16.74
CA LEU A 116 4.04 17.03 17.44
C LEU A 116 3.49 18.34 16.87
N GLU A 117 2.25 18.27 16.38
CA GLU A 117 1.42 19.43 16.03
C GLU A 117 0.74 19.98 17.29
N TYR A 118 1.28 21.05 17.87
CA TYR A 118 0.68 21.71 19.03
C TYR A 118 1.01 23.20 19.07
N ASN A 119 -0.03 24.03 19.20
CA ASN A 119 0.06 25.49 19.21
C ASN A 119 0.13 26.10 20.63
N GLY A 120 0.03 25.28 21.69
CA GLY A 120 0.18 25.77 23.05
C GLY A 120 1.63 26.02 23.43
N LYS A 121 1.83 26.60 24.63
CA LYS A 121 3.15 26.90 25.18
C LYS A 121 3.79 25.60 25.69
N LEU A 122 4.87 25.17 25.06
CA LEU A 122 5.76 24.09 25.49
C LEU A 122 7.20 24.61 25.52
N ARG A 123 8.05 23.98 26.31
CA ARG A 123 9.49 24.25 26.42
C ARG A 123 10.26 22.96 26.20
N GLU A 124 11.53 23.11 25.82
CA GLU A 124 12.46 21.99 25.80
C GLU A 124 12.61 21.41 27.21
N GLY A 125 12.63 20.08 27.29
CA GLY A 125 12.62 19.36 28.56
C GLY A 125 11.24 19.04 29.12
N ASP A 126 10.16 19.66 28.62
CA ASP A 126 8.81 19.36 29.06
C ASP A 126 8.47 17.88 28.83
N ILE A 127 7.80 17.28 29.82
CA ILE A 127 7.30 15.91 29.75
C ILE A 127 5.82 15.96 29.38
N VAL A 128 5.45 15.29 28.29
CA VAL A 128 4.11 15.38 27.71
C VAL A 128 3.56 14.00 27.36
N PHE A 129 2.24 13.84 27.49
CA PHE A 129 1.54 12.73 26.87
C PHE A 129 1.22 13.06 25.42
N VAL A 130 1.53 12.12 24.53
CA VAL A 130 1.30 12.24 23.09
C VAL A 130 0.75 10.94 22.53
N HIS A 131 0.00 11.02 21.45
CA HIS A 131 -0.44 9.84 20.70
C HIS A 131 -0.20 9.98 19.20
N VAL A 132 -0.04 8.85 18.53
CA VAL A 132 0.19 8.79 17.08
C VAL A 132 -1.08 9.17 16.33
N LYS A 133 -1.05 10.30 15.62
CA LYS A 133 -2.10 10.74 14.70
C LYS A 133 -1.96 10.04 13.35
N LYS A 134 -0.74 9.97 12.83
CA LYS A 134 -0.42 9.32 11.54
C LYS A 134 0.94 8.64 11.64
N PRO A 135 1.02 7.30 11.49
CA PRO A 135 2.29 6.62 11.38
C PRO A 135 2.85 6.74 9.95
N PHE A 136 4.16 6.66 9.83
CA PHE A 136 4.87 6.57 8.55
C PHE A 136 5.81 5.36 8.58
N LEU A 137 6.17 4.87 7.40
CA LEU A 137 7.02 3.68 7.29
C LEU A 137 8.50 4.01 7.52
N SER A 138 9.01 5.07 6.90
CA SER A 138 10.44 5.46 6.95
C SER A 138 10.67 6.82 7.58
N GLU A 139 9.62 7.47 8.09
CA GLU A 139 9.68 8.78 8.71
C GLU A 139 9.16 8.72 10.15
N PRO A 140 9.60 9.64 11.03
CA PRO A 140 9.02 9.83 12.35
C PRO A 140 7.49 10.00 12.31
N PRO A 141 6.72 9.40 13.24
CA PRO A 141 5.27 9.53 13.24
C PRO A 141 4.84 10.98 13.53
N LEU A 142 3.68 11.36 12.99
CA LEU A 142 2.99 12.58 13.38
C LEU A 142 2.20 12.32 14.66
N LEU A 143 2.47 13.12 15.67
CA LEU A 143 1.93 13.05 17.02
C LEU A 143 0.90 14.15 17.26
N ARG A 144 0.00 13.89 18.21
CA ARG A 144 -0.95 14.86 18.77
C ARG A 144 -0.83 14.86 20.29
N TYR A 145 -1.00 16.03 20.88
CA TYR A 145 -0.96 16.24 22.32
C TYR A 145 -2.13 15.54 23.03
N GLY A 146 -1.86 14.98 24.21
CA GLY A 146 -2.84 14.34 25.08
C GLY A 146 -2.92 12.82 24.94
N ILE A 147 -3.61 12.19 25.89
CA ILE A 147 -3.74 10.74 26.00
C ILE A 147 -4.80 10.21 25.02
N ALA A 148 -4.55 9.04 24.42
CA ALA A 148 -5.54 8.29 23.65
C ALA A 148 -5.67 6.84 24.14
N VAL A 149 -6.89 6.43 24.50
CA VAL A 149 -7.18 5.06 24.97
C VAL A 149 -8.18 4.39 24.03
N SER A 150 -7.77 3.26 23.45
CA SER A 150 -8.54 2.55 22.43
C SER A 150 -9.36 1.39 23.02
N GLY A 151 -10.66 1.34 22.69
CA GLY A 151 -11.55 0.18 22.87
C GLY A 151 -12.03 -0.37 21.53
N LYS A 152 -12.87 -1.41 21.52
CA LYS A 152 -13.44 -2.01 20.32
C LYS A 152 -14.51 -1.11 19.68
N TYR A 153 -15.36 -0.46 20.47
CA TYR A 153 -16.46 0.40 20.02
C TYR A 153 -16.10 1.88 20.02
N ALA A 154 -15.31 2.33 20.98
CA ALA A 154 -14.96 3.74 21.15
C ALA A 154 -13.47 3.94 21.40
N ARG A 155 -13.03 5.19 21.26
CA ARG A 155 -11.71 5.66 21.66
C ARG A 155 -11.87 6.95 22.43
N LEU A 156 -11.28 7.03 23.61
CA LEU A 156 -11.24 8.26 24.39
C LEU A 156 -9.97 9.04 24.01
N ILE A 157 -10.12 10.32 23.71
CA ILE A 157 -9.03 11.22 23.32
C ILE A 157 -9.09 12.45 24.21
N GLN A 158 -8.05 12.69 25.00
CA GLN A 158 -7.96 13.86 25.85
C GLN A 158 -7.93 15.13 24.99
N TYR A 159 -8.66 16.16 25.39
CA TYR A 159 -8.90 17.41 24.64
C TYR A 159 -9.53 17.18 23.25
N GLY A 160 -10.08 16.00 23.01
CA GLY A 160 -10.78 15.64 21.79
C GLY A 160 -12.23 16.15 21.77
N ARG A 161 -12.89 15.93 20.62
CA ARG A 161 -14.33 16.16 20.46
C ARG A 161 -15.04 14.83 20.19
N VAL A 162 -16.36 14.82 20.31
CA VAL A 162 -17.16 13.68 19.86
C VAL A 162 -17.10 13.59 18.33
N THR A 163 -16.61 12.47 17.81
CA THR A 163 -16.48 12.22 16.36
C THR A 163 -16.90 10.80 16.01
N PHE A 164 -17.26 10.57 14.76
CA PHE A 164 -17.72 9.27 14.28
C PHE A 164 -16.83 8.74 13.16
N SER A 165 -16.63 7.42 13.15
CA SER A 165 -16.10 6.74 11.97
C SER A 165 -16.99 7.00 10.74
N ARG A 166 -16.37 7.21 9.58
CA ARG A 166 -17.06 7.40 8.29
C ARG A 166 -18.00 6.24 7.92
N HIS A 167 -17.81 5.07 8.54
CA HIS A 167 -18.60 3.87 8.28
C HIS A 167 -19.89 3.78 9.12
N ILE A 168 -20.09 4.65 10.12
CA ILE A 168 -21.35 4.75 10.84
C ILE A 168 -22.21 5.75 10.08
N LYS A 169 -23.00 5.30 9.10
CA LYS A 169 -23.82 6.19 8.25
C LYS A 169 -25.25 6.39 8.77
N ASN A 170 -25.77 5.45 9.55
CA ASN A 170 -27.13 5.50 10.07
C ASN A 170 -27.32 6.70 11.01
N LYS A 171 -28.26 7.59 10.66
CA LYS A 171 -28.52 8.84 11.41
C LYS A 171 -29.08 8.57 12.81
N ASN A 172 -30.00 7.61 12.95
CA ASN A 172 -30.58 7.25 14.25
C ASN A 172 -29.50 6.69 15.19
N ARG A 173 -28.67 5.79 14.67
CA ARG A 173 -27.54 5.25 15.43
C ARG A 173 -26.54 6.32 15.86
N ARG A 174 -26.27 7.33 15.02
CA ARG A 174 -25.45 8.48 15.42
C ARG A 174 -26.08 9.30 16.54
N LYS A 175 -27.40 9.54 16.48
CA LYS A 175 -28.14 10.26 17.53
C LYS A 175 -28.06 9.52 18.86
N GLU A 176 -28.33 8.21 18.86
CA GLU A 176 -28.19 7.33 20.02
C GLU A 176 -26.81 7.43 20.69
N LEU A 177 -25.74 7.27 19.90
CA LEU A 177 -24.37 7.36 20.38
C LEU A 177 -23.99 8.77 20.84
N MET A 178 -24.57 9.80 20.22
CA MET A 178 -24.39 11.20 20.63
C MET A 178 -25.03 11.45 22.01
N THR A 179 -26.27 10.98 22.21
CA THR A 179 -26.96 11.05 23.52
C THR A 179 -26.15 10.34 24.60
N LEU A 180 -25.62 9.15 24.29
CA LEU A 180 -24.77 8.42 25.21
C LEU A 180 -23.47 9.18 25.55
N SER A 181 -22.89 9.87 24.57
CA SER A 181 -21.71 10.70 24.76
C SER A 181 -21.98 11.87 25.71
N ALA A 182 -23.16 12.49 25.61
CA ALA A 182 -23.57 13.60 26.48
C ALA A 182 -23.83 13.14 27.92
N PHE A 183 -24.40 11.95 28.10
CA PHE A 183 -24.71 11.39 29.42
C PHE A 183 -23.45 11.12 30.27
N LEU A 184 -22.38 10.61 29.64
CA LEU A 184 -21.17 10.18 30.36
C LEU A 184 -20.30 11.31 30.90
N LYS A 185 -20.57 12.58 30.54
CA LYS A 185 -19.87 13.81 31.00
C LYS A 185 -18.38 13.59 31.27
N LEU A 186 -17.60 13.33 30.22
CA LEU A 186 -16.16 13.12 30.34
C LEU A 186 -15.43 14.46 30.24
N GLU A 187 -15.19 15.12 31.38
CA GLU A 187 -14.45 16.40 31.42
C GLU A 187 -13.09 16.27 30.75
N ASN A 188 -12.76 17.18 29.82
CA ASN A 188 -11.52 17.18 29.05
C ASN A 188 -11.29 15.94 28.15
N TRP A 189 -12.31 15.14 27.85
CA TRP A 189 -12.20 13.98 26.95
C TRP A 189 -13.25 14.01 25.83
N GLY A 190 -12.80 13.73 24.62
CA GLY A 190 -13.65 13.45 23.47
C GLY A 190 -13.80 11.96 23.22
N ILE A 191 -14.93 11.58 22.61
CA ILE A 191 -15.21 10.20 22.20
C ILE A 191 -15.12 10.09 20.68
N ARG A 192 -14.24 9.23 20.17
CA ARG A 192 -14.24 8.81 18.78
C ARG A 192 -14.93 7.46 18.63
N TRP A 193 -16.15 7.47 18.12
CA TRP A 193 -16.93 6.26 17.84
C TRP A 193 -16.33 5.47 16.66
N ARG A 194 -15.94 4.22 16.92
CA ARG A 194 -15.38 3.28 15.94
C ARG A 194 -16.50 2.55 15.19
N SER A 195 -16.17 1.97 14.04
CA SER A 195 -17.14 1.26 13.18
C SER A 195 -17.88 0.11 13.87
N ASN A 196 -17.28 -0.54 14.89
CA ASN A 196 -17.98 -1.59 15.64
C ASN A 196 -19.17 -1.03 16.45
N ALA A 197 -19.16 0.24 16.85
CA ALA A 197 -20.28 0.87 17.57
C ALA A 197 -21.57 0.92 16.73
N ASN A 198 -21.47 0.76 15.40
CA ASN A 198 -22.62 0.66 14.52
C ASN A 198 -23.47 -0.59 14.80
N PHE A 199 -22.88 -1.64 15.36
CA PHE A 199 -23.52 -2.94 15.59
C PHE A 199 -23.52 -3.39 17.05
N GLY A 200 -22.81 -2.67 17.93
CA GLY A 200 -22.70 -3.01 19.35
C GLY A 200 -24.01 -2.80 20.11
N LYS A 201 -24.28 -3.67 21.09
CA LYS A 201 -25.37 -3.45 22.05
C LYS A 201 -25.00 -2.30 22.98
N PHE A 202 -25.99 -1.62 23.55
CA PHE A 202 -25.74 -0.45 24.38
C PHE A 202 -25.00 -0.81 25.67
N GLU A 203 -25.36 -1.95 26.26
CA GLU A 203 -24.78 -2.47 27.50
C GLU A 203 -23.27 -2.70 27.32
N ASP A 204 -22.88 -3.35 26.21
CA ASP A 204 -21.47 -3.59 25.87
C ASP A 204 -20.70 -2.28 25.66
N ILE A 205 -21.34 -1.30 25.01
CA ILE A 205 -20.74 0.00 24.74
C ILE A 205 -20.53 0.78 26.04
N ILE A 206 -21.52 0.80 26.93
CA ILE A 206 -21.45 1.48 28.23
C ILE A 206 -20.34 0.86 29.07
N ALA A 207 -20.33 -0.47 29.20
CA ALA A 207 -19.30 -1.19 29.95
C ALA A 207 -17.89 -0.91 29.41
N GLU A 208 -17.74 -0.84 28.08
CA GLU A 208 -16.46 -0.46 27.48
C GLU A 208 -16.07 0.98 27.83
N LEU A 209 -16.99 1.95 27.75
CA LEU A 209 -16.68 3.36 28.03
C LEU A 209 -16.24 3.56 29.49
N GLU A 210 -16.88 2.89 30.44
CA GLU A 210 -16.47 2.90 31.84
C GLU A 210 -15.08 2.28 32.03
N SER A 211 -14.78 1.18 31.32
CA SER A 211 -13.45 0.57 31.31
C SER A 211 -12.39 1.52 30.71
N LEU A 212 -12.71 2.21 29.62
CA LEU A 212 -11.83 3.20 29.00
C LEU A 212 -11.60 4.40 29.91
N LYS A 213 -12.63 4.88 30.61
CA LYS A 213 -12.52 5.97 31.59
C LYS A 213 -11.57 5.58 32.74
N ARG A 214 -11.73 4.38 33.31
CA ARG A 214 -10.81 3.87 34.35
C ARG A 214 -9.37 3.78 33.86
N LYS A 215 -9.16 3.25 32.64
CA LYS A 215 -7.82 3.18 32.02
C LYS A 215 -7.21 4.55 31.80
N ALA A 216 -7.99 5.51 31.30
CA ALA A 216 -7.56 6.89 31.07
C ALA A 216 -7.11 7.58 32.37
N LEU A 217 -7.88 7.43 33.46
CA LEU A 217 -7.53 7.97 34.77
C LEU A 217 -6.27 7.32 35.34
N LYS A 218 -6.09 6.00 35.16
CA LYS A 218 -4.87 5.30 35.56
C LYS A 218 -3.64 5.82 34.80
N ILE A 219 -3.78 6.01 33.48
CA ILE A 219 -2.72 6.53 32.62
C ILE A 219 -2.29 7.95 33.03
N ALA A 220 -3.26 8.81 33.33
CA ALA A 220 -2.98 10.19 33.73
C ALA A 220 -2.18 10.30 35.04
N LYS A 221 -2.12 9.22 35.83
CA LYS A 221 -1.35 9.11 37.09
C LYS A 221 -0.04 8.34 36.94
N LEU A 222 0.40 8.01 35.71
CA LEU A 222 1.65 7.27 35.50
C LEU A 222 2.87 8.13 35.82
N GLU A 223 3.69 7.64 36.75
CA GLU A 223 4.92 8.30 37.19
C GLU A 223 6.16 7.83 36.41
N ASP A 224 6.05 6.78 35.59
CA ASP A 224 7.12 6.22 34.76
C ASP A 224 7.96 7.30 34.04
N GLU A 225 9.28 7.10 34.02
CA GLU A 225 10.21 8.03 33.37
C GLU A 225 10.04 8.02 31.84
N PRO A 226 9.99 9.20 31.19
CA PRO A 226 9.96 9.27 29.73
C PRO A 226 11.35 8.94 29.14
N PRO A 227 11.42 8.38 27.92
CA PRO A 227 10.31 8.04 27.05
C PRO A 227 9.70 6.67 27.38
N CYS A 228 8.38 6.60 27.58
CA CYS A 228 7.69 5.33 27.88
C CYS A 228 6.43 5.10 27.05
N PHE A 229 6.12 3.82 26.81
CA PHE A 229 4.91 3.39 26.13
C PHE A 229 3.75 3.32 27.14
N VAL A 230 2.65 3.98 26.82
CA VAL A 230 1.54 4.21 27.76
C VAL A 230 0.34 3.32 27.43
N SER A 231 -0.12 3.33 26.17
CA SER A 231 -1.26 2.51 25.77
C SER A 231 -1.27 2.20 24.28
N LYS A 232 -1.83 1.03 23.97
CA LYS A 232 -1.93 0.50 22.60
C LYS A 232 -3.04 1.18 21.80
N GLY A 233 -2.66 1.61 20.61
CA GLY A 233 -3.53 1.96 19.50
C GLY A 233 -3.85 0.74 18.63
N ASP A 234 -4.18 0.99 17.37
CA ASP A 234 -4.38 -0.05 16.36
C ASP A 234 -3.09 -0.23 15.54
N ALA A 235 -2.58 -1.45 15.44
CA ALA A 235 -1.48 -1.79 14.55
C ALA A 235 -1.92 -1.64 13.09
N ILE A 236 -0.98 -1.26 12.22
CA ILE A 236 -1.20 -1.13 10.78
C ILE A 236 -0.23 -2.04 10.04
N PHE A 237 -0.77 -2.85 9.15
CA PHE A 237 0.00 -3.62 8.19
C PHE A 237 -0.60 -3.42 6.81
N GLU A 238 0.24 -3.12 5.83
CA GLU A 238 -0.20 -2.81 4.48
C GLU A 238 0.51 -3.75 3.49
N ILE A 239 -0.21 -4.12 2.44
CA ILE A 239 0.31 -5.00 1.39
C ILE A 239 0.05 -4.33 0.06
N ILE A 240 1.09 -4.23 -0.77
CA ILE A 240 0.96 -3.94 -2.19
C ILE A 240 1.06 -5.26 -2.91
N PHE A 241 -0.03 -5.67 -3.55
CA PHE A 241 -0.03 -6.91 -4.30
C PHE A 241 0.63 -6.72 -5.65
N SER A 242 1.62 -7.55 -5.97
CA SER A 242 2.09 -7.67 -7.35
C SER A 242 0.99 -8.22 -8.25
N LEU A 243 1.10 -7.99 -9.56
CA LEU A 243 0.19 -8.59 -10.54
C LEU A 243 0.12 -10.11 -10.39
N LYS A 244 1.26 -10.78 -10.12
CA LYS A 244 1.33 -12.23 -9.92
C LYS A 244 0.52 -12.68 -8.71
N ASP A 245 0.62 -11.97 -7.58
CA ASP A 245 -0.15 -12.30 -6.38
C ASP A 245 -1.63 -11.90 -6.50
N LYS A 246 -1.98 -10.87 -7.29
CA LYS A 246 -3.37 -10.59 -7.67
C LYS A 246 -3.99 -11.75 -8.45
N LEU A 247 -3.27 -12.31 -9.41
CA LEU A 247 -3.72 -13.50 -10.15
C LEU A 247 -3.88 -14.72 -9.23
N LYS A 248 -3.00 -14.87 -8.23
CA LYS A 248 -3.17 -15.90 -7.19
C LYS A 248 -4.45 -15.68 -6.37
N LEU A 249 -4.75 -14.43 -5.99
CA LEU A 249 -6.00 -14.07 -5.31
C LEU A 249 -7.23 -14.30 -6.18
N ASP A 250 -7.14 -14.09 -7.50
CA ASP A 250 -8.21 -14.45 -8.44
C ASP A 250 -8.47 -15.96 -8.40
N GLY A 251 -7.42 -16.79 -8.36
CA GLY A 251 -7.52 -18.23 -8.18
C GLY A 251 -8.24 -18.63 -6.89
N ILE A 252 -7.85 -18.05 -5.76
CA ILE A 252 -8.50 -18.28 -4.44
C ILE A 252 -9.97 -17.86 -4.46
N ARG A 253 -10.32 -16.80 -5.19
CA ARG A 253 -11.72 -16.38 -5.39
C ARG A 253 -12.48 -17.38 -6.27
N ASN A 254 -11.81 -17.92 -7.29
CA ASN A 254 -12.38 -18.85 -8.26
C ASN A 254 -12.83 -20.17 -7.64
N GLU A 255 -12.25 -20.56 -6.50
CA GLU A 255 -12.70 -21.72 -5.70
C GLU A 255 -14.12 -21.55 -5.14
N ILE A 256 -14.61 -20.30 -5.01
CA ILE A 256 -15.89 -19.97 -4.38
C ILE A 256 -16.92 -19.49 -5.41
N VAL A 257 -16.48 -18.75 -6.42
CA VAL A 257 -17.36 -18.17 -7.44
C VAL A 257 -16.60 -18.04 -8.76
N SER A 258 -17.26 -18.33 -9.88
CA SER A 258 -16.71 -18.16 -11.23
C SER A 258 -16.05 -16.77 -11.35
N THR A 259 -14.73 -16.76 -11.55
CA THR A 259 -13.90 -15.54 -11.49
C THR A 259 -13.10 -15.38 -12.77
N LEU A 260 -13.11 -14.18 -13.35
CA LEU A 260 -12.30 -13.83 -14.50
C LEU A 260 -10.82 -13.74 -14.09
N LYS A 261 -9.90 -14.38 -14.82
CA LYS A 261 -8.46 -14.16 -14.61
C LYS A 261 -8.13 -12.67 -14.81
N GLY A 262 -7.45 -12.08 -13.83
CA GLY A 262 -7.20 -10.64 -13.77
C GLY A 262 -8.27 -9.84 -13.04
N HIS A 263 -9.25 -10.47 -12.37
CA HIS A 263 -10.34 -9.80 -11.64
C HIS A 263 -9.86 -8.61 -10.79
N HIS A 264 -8.89 -8.83 -9.90
CA HIS A 264 -8.40 -7.76 -9.04
C HIS A 264 -7.64 -6.67 -9.82
N TYR A 265 -6.92 -7.05 -10.88
CA TYR A 265 -6.26 -6.09 -11.77
C TYR A 265 -7.29 -5.20 -12.47
N PHE A 266 -8.30 -5.79 -13.10
CA PHE A 266 -9.38 -5.10 -13.78
C PHE A 266 -10.16 -4.17 -12.85
N LYS A 267 -10.54 -4.63 -11.64
CA LYS A 267 -11.25 -3.81 -10.66
C LYS A 267 -10.41 -2.69 -10.02
N SER A 268 -9.10 -2.69 -10.25
CA SER A 268 -8.18 -1.64 -9.80
C SER A 268 -7.97 -0.51 -10.83
N LEU A 269 -8.55 -0.62 -12.03
CA LEU A 269 -8.52 0.43 -13.05
C LEU A 269 -9.34 1.65 -12.61
N GLN A 270 -8.92 2.84 -13.02
CA GLN A 270 -9.54 4.11 -12.63
C GLN A 270 -10.55 4.63 -13.66
N ASP A 271 -10.39 4.26 -14.92
CA ASP A 271 -11.17 4.73 -16.06
C ASP A 271 -12.29 3.76 -16.49
N ILE A 272 -12.37 2.58 -15.84
CA ILE A 272 -13.38 1.57 -16.13
C ILE A 272 -14.11 1.22 -14.83
N SER A 273 -15.45 1.26 -14.89
CA SER A 273 -16.28 0.88 -13.75
C SER A 273 -16.07 -0.59 -13.38
N SER A 274 -15.99 -0.89 -12.08
CA SER A 274 -15.90 -2.26 -11.58
C SER A 274 -17.11 -3.11 -11.97
N ASP A 275 -18.26 -2.48 -12.21
CA ASP A 275 -19.52 -3.16 -12.51
C ASP A 275 -19.48 -3.84 -13.88
N VAL A 276 -18.66 -3.35 -14.83
CA VAL A 276 -18.44 -3.98 -16.13
C VAL A 276 -17.91 -5.41 -15.94
N PHE A 277 -16.96 -5.57 -15.01
CA PHE A 277 -16.37 -6.87 -14.72
C PHE A 277 -17.31 -7.75 -13.90
N ASP A 278 -18.17 -7.17 -13.06
CA ASP A 278 -19.22 -7.93 -12.38
C ASP A 278 -20.25 -8.51 -13.37
N TRP A 279 -20.64 -7.75 -14.40
CA TRP A 279 -21.51 -8.24 -15.48
C TRP A 279 -20.81 -9.30 -16.35
N LEU A 280 -19.55 -9.10 -16.70
CA LEU A 280 -18.77 -10.11 -17.44
C LEU A 280 -18.66 -11.42 -16.67
N GLU A 281 -18.45 -11.36 -15.35
CA GLU A 281 -18.42 -12.55 -14.50
C GLU A 281 -19.79 -13.20 -14.34
N TYR A 282 -20.87 -12.43 -14.33
CA TYR A 282 -22.23 -12.95 -14.21
C TYR A 282 -22.63 -13.85 -15.40
N VAL A 283 -22.15 -13.55 -16.60
CA VAL A 283 -22.44 -14.32 -17.82
C VAL A 283 -21.33 -15.32 -18.19
N LEU A 284 -20.31 -15.45 -17.35
CA LEU A 284 -19.11 -16.24 -17.65
C LEU A 284 -19.45 -17.72 -17.86
N ASP A 285 -20.45 -18.22 -17.13
CA ASP A 285 -20.90 -19.62 -17.19
C ASP A 285 -21.61 -19.96 -18.52
N CYS A 286 -22.00 -18.95 -19.31
CA CYS A 286 -22.60 -19.13 -20.64
C CYS A 286 -21.57 -19.11 -21.78
N CYS A 287 -20.28 -18.92 -21.49
CA CYS A 287 -19.24 -18.66 -22.48
C CYS A 287 -18.02 -19.55 -22.28
N ASP A 288 -17.19 -19.68 -23.32
CA ASP A 288 -15.81 -20.17 -23.17
C ASP A 288 -15.00 -19.13 -22.38
N LYS A 289 -14.79 -19.43 -21.09
CA LYS A 289 -14.05 -18.59 -20.15
C LYS A 289 -12.69 -18.14 -20.68
N SER A 290 -11.93 -19.04 -21.31
CA SER A 290 -10.57 -18.73 -21.79
C SER A 290 -10.59 -17.67 -22.91
N ARG A 291 -11.59 -17.76 -23.79
CA ARG A 291 -11.80 -16.81 -24.88
C ARG A 291 -12.26 -15.46 -24.37
N VAL A 292 -13.12 -15.44 -23.35
CA VAL A 292 -13.57 -14.20 -22.69
C VAL A 292 -12.38 -13.50 -22.01
N GLU A 293 -11.57 -14.25 -21.25
CA GLU A 293 -10.36 -13.73 -20.60
C GLU A 293 -9.38 -13.09 -21.59
N SER A 294 -9.06 -13.81 -22.68
CA SER A 294 -8.17 -13.31 -23.73
C SER A 294 -8.73 -12.04 -24.40
N ARG A 295 -10.03 -12.02 -24.73
CA ARG A 295 -10.67 -10.86 -25.34
C ARG A 295 -10.74 -9.65 -24.40
N ALA A 296 -11.07 -9.86 -23.13
CA ALA A 296 -11.09 -8.78 -22.14
C ALA A 296 -9.70 -8.18 -21.97
N TRP A 297 -8.66 -9.02 -21.87
CA TRP A 297 -7.27 -8.58 -21.80
C TRP A 297 -6.85 -7.79 -23.04
N ASN A 298 -7.09 -8.33 -24.24
CA ASN A 298 -6.69 -7.68 -25.49
C ASN A 298 -7.46 -6.38 -25.75
N ARG A 299 -8.76 -6.35 -25.46
CA ARG A 299 -9.58 -5.14 -25.61
C ARG A 299 -9.12 -4.02 -24.68
N LEU A 300 -8.77 -4.37 -23.45
CA LEU A 300 -8.22 -3.41 -22.50
C LEU A 300 -6.89 -2.84 -23.03
N HIS A 301 -5.92 -3.69 -23.33
CA HIS A 301 -4.57 -3.24 -23.67
C HIS A 301 -4.44 -2.67 -25.10
N SER A 302 -5.42 -2.91 -25.98
CA SER A 302 -5.51 -2.22 -27.28
C SER A 302 -6.02 -0.78 -27.16
N THR A 303 -6.61 -0.37 -26.04
CA THR A 303 -7.11 1.01 -25.86
C THR A 303 -6.11 1.82 -25.04
N VAL A 304 -5.28 2.62 -25.72
CA VAL A 304 -4.22 3.44 -25.12
C VAL A 304 -4.20 4.83 -25.74
N GLU A 305 -3.91 5.84 -24.92
CA GLU A 305 -3.73 7.22 -25.36
C GLU A 305 -2.32 7.45 -25.90
N ASN A 306 -2.16 8.38 -26.85
CA ASN A 306 -0.84 8.72 -27.39
C ASN A 306 0.07 9.35 -26.33
N LYS A 307 -0.49 10.22 -25.49
CA LYS A 307 0.23 10.80 -24.35
C LYS A 307 0.02 9.90 -23.15
N ILE A 308 1.11 9.55 -22.47
CA ILE A 308 1.05 8.70 -21.30
C ILE A 308 1.82 9.27 -20.11
N ILE A 309 1.44 8.79 -18.93
CA ILE A 309 2.08 9.09 -17.66
C ILE A 309 2.52 7.77 -17.03
N LEU A 310 3.79 7.68 -16.65
CA LEU A 310 4.31 6.61 -15.81
C LEU A 310 4.35 7.10 -14.38
N GLU A 311 3.56 6.48 -13.53
CA GLU A 311 3.58 6.68 -12.09
C GLU A 311 4.58 5.71 -11.47
N HIS A 312 5.79 6.23 -11.23
CA HIS A 312 6.86 5.58 -10.49
C HIS A 312 6.60 5.76 -9.00
N GLU A 313 5.98 4.77 -8.35
CA GLU A 313 5.77 4.76 -6.90
C GLU A 313 7.01 4.20 -6.21
N ARG A 314 7.61 4.99 -5.32
CA ARG A 314 8.63 4.49 -4.39
C ARG A 314 7.98 3.69 -3.28
N VAL A 315 8.74 2.80 -2.65
CA VAL A 315 8.29 1.97 -1.53
C VAL A 315 7.74 2.78 -0.34
N ASN A 316 8.19 4.02 -0.14
CA ASN A 316 7.66 4.92 0.89
C ASN A 316 6.29 5.56 0.54
N GLY A 317 5.79 5.35 -0.69
CA GLY A 317 4.51 5.87 -1.19
C GLY A 317 4.64 7.17 -2.00
N ASN A 318 5.84 7.73 -2.16
CA ASN A 318 6.04 8.90 -3.01
C ASN A 318 5.90 8.52 -4.48
N ILE A 319 5.18 9.32 -5.26
CA ILE A 319 4.93 9.05 -6.68
C ILE A 319 5.61 10.13 -7.53
N ILE A 320 6.47 9.69 -8.45
CA ILE A 320 7.06 10.52 -9.49
C ILE A 320 6.30 10.27 -10.78
N ARG A 321 5.90 11.35 -11.47
CA ARG A 321 5.15 11.28 -12.73
C ARG A 321 6.05 11.59 -13.92
N ILE A 322 6.26 10.59 -14.75
CA ILE A 322 7.05 10.71 -15.97
C ILE A 322 6.11 10.81 -17.16
N HIS A 323 6.19 11.91 -17.91
CA HIS A 323 5.36 12.13 -19.09
C HIS A 323 6.11 11.72 -20.35
N GLY A 324 5.41 11.12 -21.31
CA GLY A 324 5.96 10.76 -22.61
C GLY A 324 4.89 10.55 -23.67
N GLU A 325 5.33 10.32 -24.90
CA GLU A 325 4.46 10.07 -26.05
C GLU A 325 4.76 8.71 -26.66
N ILE A 326 3.72 7.92 -26.93
CA ILE A 326 3.84 6.64 -27.62
C ILE A 326 4.20 6.90 -29.07
N VAL A 327 5.35 6.38 -29.50
CA VAL A 327 5.83 6.44 -30.89
C VAL A 327 5.74 5.09 -31.60
N LEU A 328 5.63 4.00 -30.86
CA LEU A 328 5.38 2.66 -31.40
C LEU A 328 4.51 1.87 -30.42
N LYS A 329 3.56 1.15 -30.99
CA LYS A 329 2.71 0.18 -30.30
C LYS A 329 2.70 -1.10 -31.09
N ASN A 330 3.13 -2.19 -30.47
CA ASN A 330 3.01 -3.54 -31.01
C ASN A 330 2.50 -4.48 -29.92
N ASP A 331 2.37 -5.76 -30.25
CA ASP A 331 1.86 -6.77 -29.30
C ASP A 331 2.86 -7.11 -28.17
N GLN A 332 4.12 -6.71 -28.30
CA GLN A 332 5.17 -6.99 -27.32
C GLN A 332 5.31 -5.87 -26.29
N TYR A 333 5.28 -4.60 -26.72
CA TYR A 333 5.49 -3.45 -25.85
C TYR A 333 4.98 -2.12 -26.45
N LEU A 334 4.97 -1.09 -25.61
CA LEU A 334 4.82 0.31 -25.98
C LEU A 334 6.17 1.02 -25.93
N LYS A 335 6.56 1.70 -27.01
CA LYS A 335 7.76 2.55 -27.07
C LYS A 335 7.38 3.99 -26.86
N ILE A 336 7.96 4.61 -25.84
CA ILE A 336 7.60 5.95 -25.38
C ILE A 336 8.80 6.87 -25.55
N ARG A 337 8.61 7.95 -26.30
CA ARG A 337 9.61 8.99 -26.51
C ARG A 337 9.46 10.07 -25.44
N ARG A 338 10.59 10.47 -24.87
CA ARG A 338 10.73 11.64 -23.99
C ARG A 338 11.86 12.50 -24.49
N GLU A 339 11.71 13.81 -24.33
CA GLU A 339 12.75 14.78 -24.63
C GLU A 339 13.28 15.39 -23.33
N VAL A 340 14.60 15.46 -23.21
CA VAL A 340 15.26 16.01 -22.04
C VAL A 340 15.25 17.54 -22.08
N ARG A 341 14.77 18.15 -21.00
CA ARG A 341 14.59 19.60 -20.89
C ARG A 341 15.69 20.32 -20.12
N SER A 342 16.55 19.58 -19.41
CA SER A 342 17.59 20.14 -18.55
C SER A 342 18.95 19.48 -18.79
N ASN A 343 20.02 20.23 -18.53
CA ASN A 343 21.38 19.72 -18.53
C ASN A 343 21.73 19.08 -17.17
N GLY A 344 22.74 18.22 -17.13
CA GLY A 344 23.24 17.60 -15.90
C GLY A 344 24.00 16.31 -16.18
N LEU A 345 23.85 15.33 -15.30
CA LEU A 345 24.27 13.95 -15.52
C LEU A 345 23.04 13.04 -15.47
N TYR A 346 23.07 11.91 -16.17
CA TYR A 346 22.12 10.83 -15.93
C TYR A 346 22.58 10.06 -14.69
N ASP A 347 21.73 10.06 -13.65
CA ASP A 347 21.97 9.33 -12.41
C ASP A 347 22.19 7.84 -12.71
N GLY A 348 23.14 7.22 -11.99
CA GLY A 348 23.53 5.82 -12.18
C GLY A 348 24.44 5.53 -13.39
N LEU A 349 24.31 6.28 -14.48
CA LEU A 349 25.15 6.14 -15.68
C LEU A 349 26.41 7.01 -15.65
N GLY A 350 26.38 8.18 -14.98
CA GLY A 350 27.51 9.11 -14.96
C GLY A 350 27.78 9.80 -16.31
N ILE A 351 26.86 9.64 -17.28
CA ILE A 351 26.97 10.22 -18.62
C ILE A 351 26.37 11.63 -18.63
N GLU A 352 26.97 12.53 -19.39
CA GLU A 352 26.46 13.88 -19.61
C GLU A 352 25.02 13.86 -20.11
N LYS A 353 24.14 14.63 -19.48
CA LYS A 353 22.75 14.84 -19.88
C LYS A 353 22.64 16.22 -20.50
N ARG A 354 22.16 16.28 -21.74
CA ARG A 354 22.00 17.53 -22.49
C ARG A 354 20.53 17.77 -22.85
N LYS A 355 20.12 19.04 -22.84
CA LYS A 355 18.82 19.46 -23.38
C LYS A 355 18.72 19.02 -24.85
N GLY A 356 17.61 18.41 -25.21
CA GLY A 356 17.37 17.84 -26.55
C GLY A 356 17.79 16.38 -26.69
N ASP A 357 18.44 15.77 -25.69
CA ASP A 357 18.60 14.31 -25.65
C ASP A 357 17.22 13.63 -25.72
N ILE A 358 17.19 12.44 -26.32
CA ILE A 358 15.97 11.64 -26.50
C ILE A 358 16.08 10.39 -25.63
N ILE A 359 15.01 10.07 -24.90
CA ILE A 359 14.92 8.84 -24.12
C ILE A 359 13.75 8.01 -24.65
N PHE A 360 14.03 6.77 -25.05
CA PHE A 360 13.00 5.78 -25.34
C PHE A 360 12.79 4.88 -24.13
N SER A 361 11.53 4.76 -23.70
CA SER A 361 11.13 3.91 -22.58
C SER A 361 10.23 2.81 -23.11
N TYR A 362 10.43 1.59 -22.66
CA TYR A 362 9.75 0.43 -23.21
C TYR A 362 8.88 -0.24 -22.15
N ILE A 363 7.57 -0.34 -22.41
CA ILE A 363 6.60 -0.80 -21.42
C ILE A 363 5.89 -2.04 -21.90
N LYS A 364 5.84 -3.03 -21.02
CA LYS A 364 4.99 -4.20 -21.15
C LYS A 364 4.27 -4.47 -19.84
N VAL A 365 2.94 -4.54 -19.89
CA VAL A 365 2.15 -4.89 -18.71
C VAL A 365 2.55 -6.28 -18.22
N GLY A 366 2.84 -6.38 -16.92
CA GLY A 366 3.30 -7.59 -16.26
C GLY A 366 4.82 -7.79 -16.24
N SER A 367 5.59 -6.99 -16.98
CA SER A 367 7.05 -7.02 -16.88
C SER A 367 7.52 -6.37 -15.58
N ILE A 368 8.54 -6.93 -14.95
CA ILE A 368 9.23 -6.35 -13.79
C ILE A 368 10.38 -5.41 -14.20
N PHE A 369 10.63 -5.27 -15.50
CA PHE A 369 11.68 -4.45 -16.05
C PHE A 369 11.08 -3.28 -16.84
N LEU A 370 11.67 -2.10 -16.67
CA LEU A 370 11.36 -0.91 -17.46
C LEU A 370 12.65 -0.38 -18.08
N PRO A 371 13.00 -0.80 -19.31
CA PRO A 371 14.16 -0.30 -20.01
C PRO A 371 13.98 1.14 -20.48
N HIS A 372 15.04 1.93 -20.30
CA HIS A 372 15.22 3.28 -20.80
C HIS A 372 16.51 3.34 -21.63
N VAL A 373 16.39 3.70 -22.91
CA VAL A 373 17.53 3.87 -23.82
C VAL A 373 17.72 5.35 -24.12
N TYR A 374 18.95 5.84 -23.94
CA TYR A 374 19.30 7.25 -24.04
C TYR A 374 20.07 7.51 -25.33
N TYR A 375 19.64 8.55 -26.04
CA TYR A 375 20.27 9.03 -27.26
C TYR A 375 20.61 10.51 -27.15
N SER A 376 21.71 10.92 -27.79
CA SER A 376 22.06 12.33 -27.96
C SER A 376 21.03 13.03 -28.86
N CYS A 377 21.02 14.37 -28.86
CA CYS A 377 20.22 15.14 -29.82
C CYS A 377 20.61 14.89 -31.29
N ARG A 378 21.78 14.29 -31.55
CA ARG A 378 22.26 13.89 -32.89
C ARG A 378 21.91 12.45 -33.24
N GLY A 379 21.32 11.69 -32.31
CA GLY A 379 20.93 10.29 -32.51
C GLY A 379 21.97 9.26 -32.06
N ASP A 380 23.08 9.69 -31.44
CA ASP A 380 24.10 8.77 -30.94
C ASP A 380 23.62 8.06 -29.68
N LEU A 381 23.76 6.73 -29.64
CA LEU A 381 23.46 5.96 -28.44
C LEU A 381 24.40 6.34 -27.29
N LYS A 382 23.83 6.63 -26.12
CA LYS A 382 24.57 6.98 -24.91
C LYS A 382 24.64 5.81 -23.93
N GLY A 383 23.54 5.08 -23.78
CA GLY A 383 23.46 3.92 -22.91
C GLY A 383 22.03 3.47 -22.63
N MET A 384 21.89 2.53 -21.70
CA MET A 384 20.63 1.96 -21.23
C MET A 384 20.60 1.91 -19.72
N TYR A 385 19.42 2.11 -19.18
CA TYR A 385 19.10 2.01 -17.78
C TYR A 385 17.81 1.21 -17.66
N VAL A 386 17.84 0.10 -16.92
CA VAL A 386 16.72 -0.81 -16.76
C VAL A 386 16.27 -0.75 -15.31
N ASN A 387 15.12 -0.11 -15.07
CA ASN A 387 14.50 -0.10 -13.75
C ASN A 387 13.95 -1.48 -13.41
N VAL A 388 14.14 -1.91 -12.18
CA VAL A 388 13.52 -3.13 -11.64
C VAL A 388 12.39 -2.78 -10.69
N ASN A 389 11.20 -3.29 -10.97
CA ASN A 389 9.95 -2.90 -10.31
C ASN A 389 9.04 -4.10 -10.01
N LEU A 390 8.00 -3.88 -9.20
CA LEU A 390 6.83 -4.75 -9.24
C LEU A 390 6.22 -4.70 -10.64
N PRO A 391 5.63 -5.82 -11.14
CA PRO A 391 5.09 -5.90 -12.48
C PRO A 391 4.29 -4.67 -12.89
N ILE A 392 4.64 -4.07 -14.04
CA ILE A 392 3.99 -2.86 -14.54
C ILE A 392 2.50 -3.13 -14.78
N GLU A 393 1.63 -2.28 -14.27
CA GLU A 393 0.18 -2.39 -14.42
C GLU A 393 -0.39 -1.16 -15.13
N ARG A 394 -1.42 -1.36 -15.96
CA ARG A 394 -2.26 -0.25 -16.39
C ARG A 394 -3.06 0.29 -15.19
N LYS A 395 -3.17 1.61 -15.10
CA LYS A 395 -4.01 2.32 -14.13
C LYS A 395 -5.19 3.02 -14.82
N SER A 396 -4.96 3.58 -16.00
CA SER A 396 -5.98 4.08 -16.94
C SER A 396 -5.45 4.05 -18.39
N SER A 397 -6.23 4.48 -19.38
CA SER A 397 -5.87 4.53 -20.80
C SER A 397 -4.59 5.32 -21.10
N GLY A 398 -4.29 6.32 -20.28
CA GLY A 398 -3.08 7.14 -20.37
C GLY A 398 -2.11 7.00 -19.19
N ILE A 399 -2.38 6.11 -18.22
CA ILE A 399 -1.53 6.01 -17.00
C ILE A 399 -1.12 4.56 -16.76
N TYR A 400 0.19 4.35 -16.64
CA TYR A 400 0.81 3.10 -16.19
C TYR A 400 1.45 3.31 -14.83
N TRP A 401 1.39 2.29 -13.98
CA TRP A 401 1.84 2.36 -12.60
C TRP A 401 2.67 1.13 -12.25
N TYR A 402 3.71 1.34 -11.46
CA TYR A 402 4.54 0.29 -10.88
C TYR A 402 5.13 0.79 -9.56
N VAL A 403 5.56 -0.16 -8.72
CA VAL A 403 6.35 0.17 -7.53
C VAL A 403 7.81 -0.16 -7.80
N ASP A 404 8.65 0.86 -7.70
CA ASP A 404 10.08 0.74 -7.85
C ASP A 404 10.71 -0.06 -6.69
N LEU A 405 11.65 -0.96 -7.02
CA LEU A 405 12.36 -1.77 -6.03
C LEU A 405 13.72 -1.16 -5.62
N GLY A 406 14.08 0.01 -6.17
CA GLY A 406 15.30 0.73 -5.81
C GLY A 406 16.60 0.11 -6.34
N ILE A 407 16.51 -0.82 -7.30
CA ILE A 407 17.68 -1.49 -7.89
C ILE A 407 17.57 -1.45 -9.40
N ASP A 408 18.69 -1.18 -10.08
CA ASP A 408 18.71 -0.98 -11.52
C ASP A 408 19.89 -1.68 -12.19
N VAL A 409 19.73 -1.95 -13.49
CA VAL A 409 20.83 -2.41 -14.36
C VAL A 409 21.17 -1.32 -15.36
N VAL A 410 22.42 -0.88 -15.38
CA VAL A 410 22.90 0.22 -16.23
C VAL A 410 24.03 -0.22 -17.13
N ALA A 411 24.06 0.26 -18.36
CA ALA A 411 25.14 0.02 -19.30
C ALA A 411 25.37 1.25 -20.18
N GLU A 412 26.62 1.68 -20.27
CA GLU A 412 27.05 2.69 -21.24
C GLU A 412 27.15 2.06 -22.63
N ALA A 413 27.07 2.85 -23.71
CA ALA A 413 27.04 2.33 -25.09
C ALA A 413 28.20 1.38 -25.46
N SER A 414 29.37 1.58 -24.86
CA SER A 414 30.57 0.74 -25.04
C SER A 414 30.98 -0.02 -23.76
N GLY A 415 30.17 0.09 -22.69
CA GLY A 415 30.51 -0.38 -21.35
C GLY A 415 29.83 -1.71 -21.00
N LYS A 416 30.39 -2.38 -20.00
CA LYS A 416 29.74 -3.54 -19.36
C LYS A 416 28.56 -3.09 -18.50
N ALA A 417 27.55 -3.93 -18.42
CA ALA A 417 26.41 -3.76 -17.54
C ALA A 417 26.85 -3.84 -16.07
N LYS A 418 26.28 -2.94 -15.26
CA LYS A 418 26.49 -2.85 -13.81
C LYS A 418 25.14 -2.86 -13.11
N ILE A 419 25.11 -3.44 -11.92
CA ILE A 419 23.96 -3.34 -11.01
C ILE A 419 24.25 -2.17 -10.06
N ILE A 420 23.30 -1.26 -9.92
CA ILE A 420 23.40 -0.12 -9.00
C ILE A 420 22.32 -0.20 -7.94
N ASP A 421 22.56 0.46 -6.81
CA ASP A 421 21.61 0.63 -5.69
C ASP A 421 21.08 -0.69 -5.07
N GLN A 422 21.86 -1.78 -5.18
CA GLN A 422 21.54 -3.08 -4.56
C GLN A 422 21.20 -2.98 -3.05
N LYS A 423 21.77 -2.00 -2.35
CA LYS A 423 21.50 -1.73 -0.93
C LYS A 423 20.02 -1.45 -0.66
N GLU A 424 19.29 -0.79 -1.56
CA GLU A 424 17.87 -0.48 -1.33
C GLU A 424 17.02 -1.76 -1.27
N LEU A 425 17.27 -2.71 -2.18
CA LEU A 425 16.60 -4.01 -2.17
C LEU A 425 16.97 -4.84 -0.92
N GLU A 426 18.25 -4.81 -0.51
CA GLU A 426 18.73 -5.45 0.71
C GLU A 426 18.08 -4.85 1.97
N GLU A 427 17.90 -3.53 2.03
CA GLU A 427 17.18 -2.85 3.10
C GLU A 427 15.71 -3.29 3.16
N MET A 428 15.04 -3.43 2.01
CA MET A 428 13.68 -3.98 1.96
C MET A 428 13.62 -5.40 2.53
N LEU A 429 14.60 -6.25 2.23
CA LEU A 429 14.70 -7.60 2.79
C LEU A 429 14.93 -7.56 4.31
N ASN A 430 15.88 -6.75 4.78
CA ASN A 430 16.22 -6.60 6.20
C ASN A 430 15.03 -6.11 7.03
N ARG A 431 14.24 -5.19 6.45
CA ARG A 431 12.99 -4.69 7.04
C ARG A 431 11.81 -5.67 6.87
N LYS A 432 12.04 -6.85 6.31
CA LYS A 432 11.05 -7.90 6.03
C LYS A 432 9.88 -7.40 5.18
N MET A 433 10.15 -6.44 4.30
CA MET A 433 9.19 -5.87 3.37
C MET A 433 8.99 -6.74 2.14
N ILE A 434 9.99 -7.53 1.79
CA ILE A 434 9.92 -8.57 0.78
C ILE A 434 10.32 -9.90 1.40
N THR A 435 9.89 -10.99 0.78
CA THR A 435 10.30 -12.34 1.20
C THR A 435 11.70 -12.65 0.69
N SER A 436 12.41 -13.58 1.35
CA SER A 436 13.69 -14.08 0.87
C SER A 436 13.60 -14.69 -0.53
N ASP A 437 12.48 -15.34 -0.83
CA ASP A 437 12.26 -16.00 -2.12
C ASP A 437 12.07 -14.95 -3.22
N PHE A 438 11.40 -13.84 -2.91
CA PHE A 438 11.27 -12.75 -3.86
C PHE A 438 12.59 -12.03 -4.11
N TYR A 439 13.38 -11.79 -3.07
CA TYR A 439 14.74 -11.27 -3.23
C TYR A 439 15.58 -12.15 -4.17
N LYS A 440 15.61 -13.48 -3.92
CA LYS A 440 16.33 -14.43 -4.76
C LYS A 440 15.83 -14.44 -6.20
N LEU A 441 14.51 -14.41 -6.40
CA LEU A 441 13.89 -14.34 -7.72
C LEU A 441 14.33 -13.08 -8.49
N ILE A 442 14.25 -11.91 -7.84
CA ILE A 442 14.64 -10.64 -8.44
C ILE A 442 16.12 -10.63 -8.78
N MET A 443 17.00 -11.00 -7.84
CA MET A 443 18.44 -11.05 -8.09
C MET A 443 18.82 -12.03 -9.22
N SER A 444 18.14 -13.19 -9.29
CA SER A 444 18.34 -14.13 -10.40
C SER A 444 17.99 -13.51 -11.75
N LYS A 445 16.87 -12.80 -11.84
CA LYS A 445 16.44 -12.13 -13.08
C LYS A 445 17.36 -10.97 -13.46
N ILE A 446 17.77 -10.17 -12.48
CA ILE A 446 18.73 -9.06 -12.67
C ILE A 446 20.05 -9.58 -13.22
N ASN A 447 20.60 -10.65 -12.63
CA ASN A 447 21.87 -11.24 -13.09
C ASN A 447 21.77 -11.78 -14.52
N TYR A 448 20.64 -12.40 -14.87
CA TYR A 448 20.38 -12.85 -16.23
C TYR A 448 20.29 -11.68 -17.23
N ILE A 449 19.57 -10.61 -16.88
CA ILE A 449 19.50 -9.42 -17.74
C ILE A 449 20.86 -8.77 -17.89
N LYS A 450 21.63 -8.64 -16.81
CA LYS A 450 22.98 -8.12 -16.85
C LYS A 450 23.85 -8.91 -17.83
N SER A 451 23.83 -10.25 -17.79
CA SER A 451 24.61 -11.07 -18.73
C SER A 451 24.15 -10.89 -20.18
N ARG A 452 22.83 -10.78 -20.41
CA ARG A 452 22.28 -10.52 -21.76
C ARG A 452 22.72 -9.19 -22.33
N ILE A 453 22.81 -8.15 -21.49
CA ILE A 453 23.31 -6.83 -21.91
C ILE A 453 24.81 -6.89 -22.21
N ASP A 454 25.59 -7.61 -21.38
CA ASP A 454 27.04 -7.79 -21.58
C ASP A 454 27.38 -8.57 -22.88
N ASP A 455 26.53 -9.50 -23.30
CA ASP A 455 26.74 -10.30 -24.52
C ASP A 455 26.46 -9.52 -25.82
N GLU A 456 25.67 -8.46 -25.77
CA GLU A 456 25.28 -7.65 -26.92
C GLU A 456 26.38 -6.64 -27.28
N LYS A 457 27.42 -7.09 -28.00
CA LYS A 457 28.65 -6.33 -28.25
C LYS A 457 28.51 -5.07 -29.12
N SER A 458 27.41 -4.88 -29.84
CA SER A 458 27.26 -3.74 -30.77
C SER A 458 25.93 -2.99 -30.67
N TRP A 459 24.99 -3.42 -29.82
CA TRP A 459 23.65 -2.83 -29.64
C TRP A 459 22.87 -2.63 -30.95
N THR A 460 23.35 -3.22 -32.06
CA THR A 460 22.73 -3.19 -33.39
C THR A 460 21.37 -3.87 -33.39
N ASN A 461 21.10 -4.72 -32.38
CA ASN A 461 19.84 -5.41 -32.20
C ASN A 461 19.12 -5.02 -30.90
N ILE A 462 19.17 -3.73 -30.54
CA ILE A 462 18.61 -3.22 -29.30
C ILE A 462 17.14 -3.62 -29.09
N GLU A 463 16.34 -3.67 -30.16
CA GLU A 463 14.93 -4.05 -30.06
C GLU A 463 14.76 -5.52 -29.64
N ASN A 464 15.60 -6.44 -30.10
CA ASN A 464 15.58 -7.83 -29.64
C ASN A 464 16.03 -7.96 -28.18
N LEU A 465 17.06 -7.20 -27.77
CA LEU A 465 17.48 -7.15 -26.38
C LEU A 465 16.35 -6.63 -25.48
N ILE A 466 15.65 -5.57 -25.90
CA ILE A 466 14.48 -5.03 -25.19
C ILE A 466 13.38 -6.07 -25.05
N THR A 467 13.03 -6.78 -26.14
CA THR A 467 12.04 -7.85 -26.08
C THR A 467 12.47 -8.97 -25.12
N CYS A 468 13.75 -9.34 -25.12
CA CYS A 468 14.28 -10.29 -24.15
C CYS A 468 14.11 -9.77 -22.72
N ILE A 469 14.51 -8.52 -22.45
CA ILE A 469 14.40 -7.91 -21.12
C ILE A 469 12.95 -7.90 -20.63
N LEU A 470 12.00 -7.51 -21.47
CA LEU A 470 10.59 -7.39 -21.08
C LEU A 470 9.89 -8.74 -20.88
N ASN A 471 10.44 -9.83 -21.42
CA ASN A 471 9.88 -11.17 -21.32
C ASN A 471 10.39 -11.96 -20.10
N GLU A 472 11.44 -11.49 -19.45
CA GLU A 472 11.88 -11.96 -18.13
C GLU A 472 10.97 -11.39 -17.03
#